data_AF-A0A9E3EWY7-F1
#
_entry.id   AF-A0A9E3EWY7-F1
#
_cell.length_a   1.000
_cell.length_b   1.000
_cell.length_c   1.000
_cell.angle_alpha   90.00
_cell.angle_beta   90.00
_cell.angle_gamma   90.00
#
_symmetry.space_group_name_H-M   'P 1'
#
loop_
_entity.id
_entity.type
_entity.pdbx_description
1 polymer ?
#
loop_
_entity_poly.entity_id
_entity_poly.type
_entity_poly.pdbx_seq_one_letter_code
_entity_poly.pdbx_strand_id
1 'polypeptide(L)'
;MNAHATPVADDPLALAQALIRCASVTPDDAGAQDLLASVLERLGFTVRSLRFGDTPNLFARLGDAGPHLCFAGHTDVVPPGDAAAWRDDPFGGTVRDGVLYGRGACDMKGGIAAFV
;
A
#
# COMPACT_ATOMS: atom_id res chain seq x y z
N MET A 1 -7.83 29.82 -7.12
CA MET A 1 -6.77 28.80 -7.12
C MET A 1 -7.27 27.67 -6.25
N ASN A 2 -8.00 26.72 -6.83
CA ASN A 2 -8.53 25.58 -6.08
C ASN A 2 -7.49 24.47 -6.18
N ALA A 3 -6.84 24.16 -5.06
CA ALA A 3 -6.11 22.92 -4.92
C ALA A 3 -7.16 21.78 -4.95
N HIS A 4 -7.34 21.16 -6.11
CA HIS A 4 -7.94 19.84 -6.14
C HIS A 4 -6.95 18.93 -5.41
N ALA A 5 -7.26 18.58 -4.16
CA ALA A 5 -6.60 17.48 -3.49
C ALA A 5 -6.83 16.25 -4.37
N THR A 6 -5.79 15.82 -5.08
CA THR A 6 -5.83 14.61 -5.88
C THR A 6 -6.20 13.47 -4.94
N PRO A 7 -7.34 12.79 -5.14
CA PRO A 7 -7.71 11.70 -4.27
C PRO A 7 -6.60 10.64 -4.33
N VAL A 8 -6.30 10.02 -3.19
CA VAL A 8 -5.22 9.01 -3.01
C VAL A 8 -5.23 7.90 -4.07
N ALA A 9 -6.36 7.68 -4.76
CA ALA A 9 -6.49 6.70 -5.82
C ALA A 9 -5.69 6.99 -7.09
N ASP A 10 -5.37 8.25 -7.40
CA ASP A 10 -4.83 8.63 -8.72
C ASP A 10 -3.35 9.07 -8.68
N ASP A 11 -2.71 9.03 -7.50
CA ASP A 11 -1.30 9.40 -7.30
C ASP A 11 -0.53 8.25 -6.61
N PRO A 12 0.39 7.57 -7.32
CA PRO A 12 1.15 6.45 -6.77
C PRO A 12 2.04 6.86 -5.60
N LEU A 13 2.53 8.11 -5.55
CA LEU A 13 3.30 8.58 -4.40
C LEU A 13 2.40 8.72 -3.18
N ALA A 14 1.22 9.32 -3.33
CA ALA A 14 0.27 9.48 -2.24
C ALA A 14 -0.20 8.11 -1.70
N LEU A 15 -0.47 7.14 -2.57
CA LEU A 15 -0.83 5.78 -2.18
C LEU A 15 0.33 5.06 -1.48
N ALA A 16 1.57 5.16 -2.01
CA ALA A 16 2.74 4.57 -1.36
C ALA A 16 2.95 5.14 0.06
N GLN A 17 2.84 6.46 0.22
CA GLN A 17 2.94 7.10 1.52
C GLN A 17 1.82 6.66 2.47
N ALA A 18 0.59 6.54 1.99
CA ALA A 18 -0.54 6.07 2.78
C ALA A 18 -0.34 4.63 3.26
N LEU A 19 0.15 3.74 2.37
CA LEU A 19 0.50 2.38 2.73
C LEU A 19 1.64 2.34 3.74
N ILE A 20 2.70 3.16 3.58
CA ILE A 20 3.83 3.20 4.54
C ILE A 20 3.34 3.57 5.95
N ARG A 21 2.36 4.48 6.04
CA ARG A 21 1.73 4.89 7.31
C ARG A 21 0.90 3.80 7.99
N CYS A 22 0.50 2.75 7.27
CA CYS A 22 0.05 1.52 7.89
C CYS A 22 1.29 0.79 8.45
N ALA A 23 1.51 0.83 9.76
CA ALA A 23 2.63 0.15 10.43
C ALA A 23 2.45 -1.38 10.48
N SER A 24 2.30 -1.98 9.29
CA SER A 24 1.89 -3.36 9.04
C SER A 24 3.02 -4.37 9.27
N VAL A 25 3.58 -4.39 10.49
CA VAL A 25 4.61 -5.36 10.83
C VAL A 25 3.99 -6.75 10.94
N THR A 26 4.54 -7.73 10.22
CA THR A 26 3.99 -9.10 10.15
C THR A 26 3.66 -9.66 11.54
N PRO A 27 2.47 -10.24 11.77
CA PRO A 27 1.37 -10.46 10.82
C PRO A 27 0.30 -9.35 10.83
N ASP A 28 0.49 -8.26 11.58
CA ASP A 28 -0.49 -7.18 11.63
C ASP A 28 -0.49 -6.40 10.31
N ASP A 29 -1.68 -6.21 9.74
CA ASP A 29 -1.85 -5.49 8.48
C ASP A 29 -2.03 -3.98 8.69
N ALA A 30 -2.34 -3.55 9.92
CA ALA A 30 -2.54 -2.13 10.27
C ALA A 30 -3.47 -1.36 9.28
N GLY A 31 -4.45 -2.06 8.69
CA GLY A 31 -5.43 -1.50 7.75
C GLY A 31 -4.94 -1.31 6.30
N ALA A 32 -3.76 -1.83 5.92
CA ALA A 32 -3.24 -1.68 4.57
C ALA A 32 -4.10 -2.37 3.50
N GLN A 33 -4.63 -3.57 3.76
CA GLN A 33 -5.55 -4.26 2.85
C GLN A 33 -6.88 -3.53 2.71
N ASP A 34 -7.41 -2.96 3.80
CA ASP A 34 -8.66 -2.17 3.75
C ASP A 34 -8.46 -0.87 2.94
N LEU A 35 -7.30 -0.22 3.09
CA LEU A 35 -6.92 0.91 2.28
C LEU A 35 -6.90 0.53 0.79
N LEU A 36 -6.22 -0.56 0.43
CA LEU A 36 -6.16 -1.06 -0.96
C LEU A 36 -7.54 -1.44 -1.49
N ALA A 37 -8.35 -2.15 -0.70
CA ALA A 37 -9.73 -2.49 -1.06
C ALA A 37 -10.51 -1.24 -1.45
N SER A 38 -10.46 -0.19 -0.62
CA SER A 38 -11.18 1.05 -0.89
C SER A 38 -10.73 1.73 -2.19
N VAL A 39 -9.43 1.68 -2.50
CA VAL A 39 -8.87 2.28 -3.72
C VAL A 39 -9.32 1.47 -4.93
N LEU A 40 -9.14 0.15 -4.90
CA LEU A 40 -9.47 -0.76 -5.99
C LEU A 40 -10.98 -0.77 -6.30
N GLU A 41 -11.84 -0.71 -5.29
CA GLU A 41 -13.30 -0.58 -5.46
C GLU A 41 -13.67 0.72 -6.20
N ARG A 42 -13.01 1.84 -5.88
CA ARG A 42 -13.23 3.11 -6.61
C ARG A 42 -12.76 3.05 -8.06
N LEU A 43 -11.75 2.22 -8.35
CA LEU A 43 -11.28 1.92 -9.71
C LEU A 43 -12.18 0.90 -10.44
N GLY A 44 -13.25 0.41 -9.81
CA GLY A 44 -14.22 -0.49 -10.42
C GLY A 44 -13.87 -1.98 -10.29
N PHE A 45 -12.86 -2.35 -9.50
CA PHE A 45 -12.57 -3.75 -9.22
C PHE A 45 -13.62 -4.35 -8.30
N THR A 46 -13.98 -5.61 -8.54
CA THR A 46 -14.62 -6.44 -7.53
C THR A 46 -13.56 -6.96 -6.57
N VAL A 47 -13.63 -6.53 -5.31
CA VAL A 47 -12.66 -6.90 -4.28
C VAL A 47 -13.21 -8.03 -3.41
N ARG A 48 -12.34 -9.00 -3.08
CA ARG A 48 -12.61 -10.10 -2.16
C ARG A 48 -11.53 -10.14 -1.09
N SER A 49 -11.92 -9.93 0.16
CA SER A 49 -11.06 -10.18 1.31
C SER A 49 -11.04 -11.68 1.62
N LEU A 50 -9.84 -12.23 1.82
CA LEU A 50 -9.59 -13.65 2.08
C LEU A 50 -8.69 -13.76 3.31
N ARG A 51 -9.15 -14.36 4.39
CA ARG A 51 -8.37 -14.54 5.62
C ARG A 51 -8.00 -16.00 5.81
N PHE A 52 -6.71 -16.27 6.01
CA PHE A 52 -6.17 -17.59 6.31
C PHE A 52 -5.36 -17.52 7.60
N GLY A 53 -5.89 -18.11 8.68
CA GLY A 53 -5.35 -17.89 10.02
C GLY A 53 -5.36 -16.40 10.38
N ASP A 54 -4.23 -15.89 10.87
CA ASP A 54 -4.09 -14.48 11.26
C ASP A 54 -3.77 -13.55 10.08
N THR A 55 -3.51 -14.09 8.88
CA THR A 55 -3.06 -13.32 7.73
C THR A 55 -4.23 -12.88 6.83
N PRO A 56 -4.47 -11.57 6.66
CA PRO A 56 -5.40 -11.07 5.64
C PRO A 56 -4.76 -11.10 4.25
N ASN A 57 -5.56 -11.41 3.25
CA ASN A 57 -5.21 -11.37 1.83
C ASN A 57 -6.33 -10.70 1.07
N LEU A 58 -6.02 -10.14 -0.09
CA LEU A 58 -6.98 -9.46 -0.96
C LEU A 58 -6.83 -9.96 -2.39
N PHE A 59 -7.96 -10.30 -3.00
CA PHE A 59 -8.06 -10.59 -4.42
C PHE A 59 -9.02 -9.61 -5.08
N ALA A 60 -8.51 -8.78 -5.99
CA ALA A 60 -9.29 -7.81 -6.74
C ALA A 60 -9.29 -8.17 -8.22
N ARG A 61 -10.45 -8.05 -8.86
CA ARG A 61 -10.59 -8.36 -10.29
C ARG A 61 -11.45 -7.32 -11.02
N LEU A 62 -10.97 -6.90 -12.18
CA LEU A 62 -11.71 -6.11 -13.16
C LEU A 62 -11.96 -6.97 -14.42
N GLY A 63 -13.22 -7.09 -14.85
CA GLY A 63 -13.63 -7.96 -15.97
C GLY A 63 -13.75 -9.46 -15.62
N ASP A 64 -14.45 -10.23 -16.46
CA ASP A 64 -14.82 -11.62 -16.24
C ASP A 64 -14.29 -12.61 -17.31
N ALA A 65 -13.69 -12.11 -18.39
CA ALA A 65 -13.10 -12.90 -19.47
C ALA A 65 -11.56 -12.94 -19.41
N GLY A 66 -10.95 -13.91 -20.10
CA GLY A 66 -9.49 -14.05 -20.20
C GLY A 66 -8.89 -13.48 -21.50
N PRO A 67 -7.55 -13.35 -21.59
CA PRO A 67 -6.55 -13.75 -20.59
C PRO A 67 -6.48 -12.80 -19.38
N HIS A 68 -6.01 -13.31 -18.24
CA HIS A 68 -5.85 -12.55 -17.00
C HIS A 68 -4.39 -12.12 -16.78
N LEU A 69 -4.16 -10.82 -16.68
CA LEU A 69 -2.93 -10.26 -16.10
C LEU A 69 -3.17 -10.05 -14.59
N CYS A 70 -2.26 -10.53 -13.75
CA CYS A 70 -2.36 -10.43 -12.30
C CYS A 70 -1.11 -9.77 -11.72
N PHE A 71 -1.28 -8.72 -10.92
CA PHE A 71 -0.24 -8.17 -10.07
C PHE A 71 -0.33 -8.81 -8.68
N ALA A 72 0.81 -9.22 -8.13
CA ALA A 72 0.91 -9.83 -6.81
C ALA A 72 1.94 -9.09 -5.97
N GLY A 73 1.67 -8.97 -4.67
CA GLY A 73 2.55 -8.34 -3.71
C GLY A 73 2.11 -8.60 -2.27
N HIS A 74 2.81 -8.02 -1.30
CA HIS A 74 2.51 -8.15 0.12
C HIS A 74 2.48 -6.78 0.83
N THR A 75 1.55 -6.61 1.76
CA THR A 75 1.35 -5.36 2.50
C THR A 75 2.13 -5.31 3.80
N ASP A 76 2.52 -6.46 4.33
CA ASP A 76 3.30 -6.57 5.56
C ASP A 76 4.75 -6.14 5.34
N VAL A 77 5.41 -5.77 6.43
CA VAL A 77 6.80 -5.31 6.42
C VAL A 77 7.54 -5.89 7.63
N VAL A 78 8.87 -5.95 7.53
CA VAL A 78 9.72 -6.30 8.68
C VAL A 78 9.73 -5.18 9.73
N PRO A 79 10.06 -5.47 11.00
CA PRO A 79 10.26 -4.44 12.02
C PRO A 79 11.23 -3.33 11.59
N PRO A 80 11.08 -2.10 12.09
CA PRO A 80 11.96 -0.99 11.72
C PRO A 80 13.36 -1.12 12.33
N GLY A 81 13.55 -1.96 13.35
CA GLY A 81 14.79 -2.02 14.13
C GLY A 81 14.83 -0.91 15.17
N ASP A 82 16.02 -0.36 15.44
CA ASP A 82 16.20 0.76 16.35
C ASP A 82 15.68 2.07 15.72
N ALA A 83 14.61 2.62 16.28
CA ALA A 83 14.01 3.87 15.81
C ALA A 83 14.97 5.07 15.89
N ALA A 84 15.93 5.09 16.82
CA ALA A 84 16.89 6.18 16.95
C ALA A 84 17.95 6.17 15.83
N ALA A 85 18.14 5.02 15.15
CA ALA A 85 19.01 4.92 13.99
C ALA A 85 18.37 5.44 12.70
N TRP A 86 17.04 5.67 12.72
CA TRP A 86 16.34 6.27 11.60
C TRP A 86 16.45 7.79 11.63
N ARG A 87 16.71 8.38 10.45
CA ARG A 87 16.69 9.84 10.28
C ARG A 87 15.28 10.41 10.31
N ASP A 88 14.33 9.67 9.75
CA ASP A 88 12.93 10.03 9.58
C ASP A 88 12.08 8.90 10.18
N ASP A 89 10.84 9.17 10.61
CA ASP A 89 9.94 8.12 11.13
C ASP A 89 9.84 6.96 10.12
N PRO A 90 10.17 5.70 10.51
CA PRO A 90 10.11 4.55 9.61
C PRO A 90 8.71 4.34 9.00
N PHE A 91 7.64 4.79 9.64
CA PHE A 91 6.28 4.69 9.12
C PHE A 91 5.71 6.06 8.68
N GLY A 92 6.55 7.10 8.57
CA GLY A 92 6.10 8.44 8.19
C GLY A 92 5.82 8.61 6.69
N GLY A 93 6.55 7.89 5.83
CA GLY A 93 6.49 8.08 4.37
C GLY A 93 7.10 9.41 3.93
N THR A 94 8.19 9.85 4.56
CA THR A 94 8.84 11.14 4.29
C THR A 94 9.43 11.17 2.88
N VAL A 95 9.17 12.23 2.12
CA VAL A 95 9.88 12.51 0.87
C VAL A 95 10.96 13.55 1.14
N ARG A 96 12.21 13.22 0.81
CA ARG A 96 13.35 14.11 0.97
C ARG A 96 14.27 13.98 -0.23
N ASP A 97 14.64 15.12 -0.82
CA ASP A 97 15.51 15.19 -1.99
C ASP A 97 15.02 14.32 -3.17
N GLY A 98 13.69 14.23 -3.34
CA GLY A 98 13.05 13.42 -4.39
C GLY A 98 12.99 11.91 -4.10
N VAL A 99 13.38 11.47 -2.90
CA VAL A 99 13.38 10.06 -2.49
C VAL A 99 12.34 9.83 -1.39
N LEU A 100 11.52 8.78 -1.54
CA LEU A 100 10.56 8.33 -0.54
C LEU A 100 11.25 7.41 0.48
N TYR A 101 11.21 7.80 1.75
CA TYR A 101 11.76 7.05 2.88
C TYR A 101 10.64 6.47 3.75
N GLY A 102 10.81 5.22 4.14
CA GLY A 102 9.94 4.51 5.04
C GLY A 102 10.11 3.00 4.93
N ARG A 103 9.86 2.28 6.02
CA ARG A 103 9.74 0.84 6.01
C ARG A 103 8.60 0.45 5.06
N GLY A 104 8.93 -0.38 4.09
CA GLY A 104 8.00 -0.79 3.04
C GLY A 104 8.10 0.01 1.75
N ALA A 105 8.82 1.15 1.72
CA ALA A 105 8.93 1.98 0.50
C ALA A 105 9.48 1.20 -0.69
N CYS A 106 10.59 0.47 -0.49
CA CYS A 106 11.19 -0.40 -1.50
C CYS A 106 10.58 -1.80 -1.52
N ASP A 107 10.23 -2.35 -0.35
CA ASP A 107 9.77 -3.74 -0.19
C ASP A 107 8.46 -3.84 0.61
N MET A 108 7.29 -3.82 -0.04
CA MET A 108 7.11 -3.54 -1.48
C MET A 108 5.94 -2.58 -1.76
N LYS A 109 5.60 -1.71 -0.79
CA LYS A 109 4.46 -0.78 -0.87
C LYS A 109 4.58 0.23 -2.01
N GLY A 110 5.80 0.63 -2.38
CA GLY A 110 6.03 1.45 -3.58
C GLY A 110 5.67 0.70 -4.87
N GLY A 111 6.01 -0.59 -4.96
CA GLY A 111 5.63 -1.45 -6.07
C GLY A 111 4.11 -1.66 -6.16
N ILE A 112 3.46 -1.84 -5.01
CA ILE A 112 2.00 -1.91 -4.92
C ILE A 112 1.36 -0.63 -5.46
N ALA A 113 1.81 0.52 -4.97
CA ALA A 113 1.24 1.79 -5.41
C ALA A 113 1.46 2.10 -6.89
N ALA A 114 2.51 1.54 -7.51
CA ALA A 114 2.80 1.76 -8.92
C ALA A 114 1.96 0.90 -9.88
N PHE A 115 1.42 -0.24 -9.43
CA PHE A 115 0.56 -1.09 -10.26
C PHE A 115 -0.95 -0.81 -10.12
N VAL A 116 -1.33 -0.06 -9.08
CA VAL A 116 -2.71 0.41 -8.82
C VAL A 116 -2.93 1.70 -9.58
#